data_AF-A0A6B0VN13-F1
#
_entry.id   AF-A0A6B0VN13-F1
#
_cell.length_a   1.000
_cell.length_b   1.000
_cell.length_c   1.000
_cell.angle_alpha   90.00
_cell.angle_beta   90.00
_cell.angle_gamma   90.00
#
_symmetry.space_group_name_H-M   'P 1'
#
loop_
_entity.id
_entity.type
_entity.pdbx_description
1 polymer ?
#
loop_
_entity_poly.entity_id
_entity_poly.type
_entity_poly.pdbx_seq_one_letter_code
_entity_poly.pdbx_strand_id
1 'polypeptide(L)' 'MPHQFACSEGNCQFVIRSSSADEVKRLVRAHVRMTHGGRIDPADLERGIERIELA' A
#
# COMPACT_ATOMS: atom_id res chain seq x y z
N MET A 1 5.31 5.07 -14.64
CA MET A 1 6.28 5.75 -13.77
C MET A 1 6.33 5.02 -12.44
N PRO A 2 7.51 4.72 -11.88
CA PRO A 2 7.64 3.79 -10.76
C PRO A 2 7.04 4.46 -9.53
N HIS A 3 6.01 3.85 -8.96
CA HIS A 3 5.46 4.27 -7.68
C HIS A 3 6.59 4.22 -6.65
N GLN A 4 7.10 5.38 -6.25
CA GLN A 4 8.24 5.49 -5.36
C GLN A 4 7.72 5.32 -3.93
N PHE A 5 7.91 4.13 -3.37
CA PHE A 5 7.60 3.82 -1.98
C PHE A 5 8.78 4.23 -1.10
N ALA A 6 8.58 5.18 -0.19
CA ALA A 6 9.51 5.48 0.88
C ALA A 6 8.92 4.95 2.19
N CYS A 7 9.54 3.93 2.79
CA CYS A 7 9.17 3.45 4.11
C CYS A 7 10.13 4.01 5.17
N SER A 8 9.61 4.44 6.31
CA SER A 8 10.38 4.63 7.54
C SER A 8 10.28 3.35 8.38
N GLU A 9 11.41 2.84 8.87
CA GLU A 9 11.47 1.57 9.61
C GLU A 9 10.45 1.52 10.76
N GLY A 10 9.68 0.43 10.81
CA GLY A 10 8.74 0.09 11.89
C GLY A 10 7.27 0.40 11.61
N ASN A 11 6.95 1.43 10.82
CA ASN A 11 5.57 1.80 10.45
C ASN A 11 5.56 2.44 9.06
N CYS A 12 5.54 1.64 7.99
CA CYS A 12 5.47 2.18 6.62
C CYS A 12 4.10 2.86 6.39
N GLN A 13 4.09 4.19 6.38
CA GLN A 13 2.96 4.97 5.88
C GLN A 13 3.36 5.61 4.54
N PHE A 14 2.53 5.43 3.51
CA PHE A 14 2.77 6.00 2.19
C PHE A 14 1.45 6.32 1.48
N VAL A 15 1.50 7.24 0.52
CA VAL A 15 0.35 7.67 -0.28
C VAL A 15 0.44 7.08 -1.68
N ILE A 16 -0.58 6.32 -2.10
CA ILE A 16 -0.70 5.84 -3.48
C ILE A 16 -1.76 6.68 -4.19
N ARG A 17 -1.38 7.33 -5.29
CA ARG A 17 -2.33 7.92 -6.25
C ARG A 17 -2.64 6.91 -7.33
N SER A 18 -3.86 6.37 -7.31
CA SER A 18 -4.37 5.49 -8.35
C SER A 18 -5.88 5.69 -8.47
N SER A 19 -6.41 5.50 -9.68
CA SER A 19 -7.85 5.48 -9.96
C SER A 19 -8.48 4.11 -9.69
N SER A 20 -7.69 3.11 -9.29
CA SER A 20 -8.12 1.71 -9.16
C SER A 20 -7.74 1.12 -7.79
N ALA A 21 -8.74 0.79 -6.97
CA ALA A 21 -8.51 0.18 -5.66
C ALA A 21 -7.76 -1.17 -5.75
N ASP A 22 -8.03 -1.97 -6.78
CA ASP A 22 -7.32 -3.22 -7.03
C ASP A 22 -5.83 -3.03 -7.33
N GLU A 23 -5.48 -1.94 -8.02
CA GLU A 23 -4.09 -1.59 -8.29
C GLU A 23 -3.39 -1.20 -6.99
N VAL A 24 -4.02 -0.36 -6.16
CA VAL A 24 -3.52 -0.03 -4.81
C VAL A 24 -3.25 -1.30 -4.00
N LYS A 25 -4.23 -2.22 -3.93
CA LYS A 25 -4.08 -3.48 -3.19
C LYS A 25 -2.93 -4.34 -3.71
N ARG A 26 -2.76 -4.43 -5.04
CA ARG A 26 -1.64 -5.17 -5.66
C ARG A 26 -0.29 -4.55 -5.30
N LEU A 27 -0.17 -3.23 -5.36
CA LEU A 27 1.05 -2.51 -5.05
C LEU A 27 1.47 -2.68 -3.59
N VAL A 28 0.53 -2.55 -2.64
CA VAL A 28 0.83 -2.75 -1.21
C VAL A 28 1.29 -4.19 -0.93
N ARG A 29 0.58 -5.19 -1.48
CA ARG A 29 1.00 -6.60 -1.30
C ARG A 29 2.39 -6.88 -1.88
N ALA A 30 2.69 -6.32 -3.06
CA ALA A 30 4.01 -6.44 -3.66
C ALA A 30 5.08 -5.80 -2.77
N HIS A 31 4.80 -4.62 -2.20
CA HIS A 31 5.70 -3.95 -1.27
C HIS A 31 5.98 -4.80 -0.02
N VAL A 32 4.94 -5.29 0.66
CA VAL A 32 5.12 -6.15 1.86
C VAL A 32 5.97 -7.38 1.55
N ARG A 33 5.73 -8.00 0.39
CA ARG A 33 6.50 -9.17 -0.05
C ARG A 33 7.97 -8.84 -0.34
N MET A 34 8.23 -7.74 -1.05
CA MET A 34 9.58 -7.42 -1.54
C MET A 34 10.44 -6.71 -0.50
N THR A 35 9.85 -5.86 0.33
CA THR A 35 10.58 -5.04 1.32
C THR A 35 10.66 -5.73 2.67
N HIS A 36 9.62 -6.46 3.09
CA HIS A 36 9.58 -7.09 4.42
C HIS A 36 9.65 -8.62 4.38
N GLY A 37 9.67 -9.24 3.20
CA GLY A 37 9.61 -10.71 3.05
C GLY A 37 8.31 -11.31 3.59
N GLY A 38 7.31 -10.47 3.87
CA GLY A 38 6.10 -10.83 4.59
C GLY A 38 4.91 -11.10 3.68
N ARG A 39 3.78 -11.42 4.31
CA ARG A 39 2.46 -11.43 3.69
C ARG A 39 1.54 -10.57 4.55
N ILE A 40 0.67 -9.82 3.89
CA ILE A 40 -0.40 -9.05 4.55
C ILE A 40 -1.72 -9.72 4.23
N ASP A 41 -2.57 -9.88 5.25
CA ASP A 41 -3.91 -10.41 5.08
C ASP A 41 -4.78 -9.39 4.33
N PRO A 42 -5.67 -9.80 3.41
CA PRO A 42 -6.55 -8.87 2.70
C PRO A 42 -7.39 -8.01 3.63
N ALA A 43 -7.88 -8.54 4.75
CA ALA A 43 -8.70 -7.78 5.70
C ALA A 43 -7.87 -6.74 6.46
N ASP A 44 -6.62 -7.07 6.80
CA ASP A 44 -5.68 -6.11 7.42
C ASP A 44 -5.35 -4.96 6.46
N LEU A 45 -5.09 -5.31 5.18
CA LEU A 45 -4.86 -4.34 4.12
C LEU A 45 -6.05 -3.39 3.93
N GLU A 46 -7.28 -3.92 3.89
CA GLU A 46 -8.47 -3.08 3.74
C GLU A 46 -8.70 -2.14 4.92
N ARG A 47 -8.36 -2.58 6.14
CA ARG A 47 -8.44 -1.74 7.34
C ARG A 47 -7.38 -0.66 7.39
N GLY A 48 -6.21 -0.90 6.81
CA GLY A 48 -5.09 0.05 6.78
C GLY A 48 -5.15 1.07 5.64
N ILE A 49 -6.02 0.89 4.64
CA ILE A 49 -6.16 1.83 3.53
C ILE A 49 -7.16 2.93 3.90
N GLU A 50 -6.67 4.16 4.02
CA GLU A 50 -7.51 5.35 4.03
C GLU A 50 -7.72 5.85 2.59
N ARG A 51 -8.99 5.92 2.15
CA ARG A 51 -9.36 6.50 0.86
C ARG A 51 -9.58 8.00 1.02
N ILE A 52 -8.78 8.79 0.32
CA ILE A 52 -8.95 10.24 0.23
C ILE A 52 -9.76 10.54 -1.03
N GLU A 53 -11.02 10.93 -0.88
CA GLU A 53 -11.85 11.43 -1.98
C GLU A 53 -11.61 12.94 -2.14
N LEU A 54 -11.26 13.38 -3.36
CA LEU A 54 -11.15 14.81 -3.65
C LEU A 54 -12.58 15.39 -3.71
N ALA A 55 -12.84 16.40 -2.88
CA ALA A 55 -14.11 17.15 -2.81
C ALA A 55 -14.45 17.89 -4.12
#